data_AF-A0A7V3PX88-F1
#
_entry.id   AF-A0A7V3PX88-F1
#
_cell.length_a   1.000
_cell.length_b   1.000
_cell.length_c   1.000
_cell.angle_alpha   90.00
_cell.angle_beta   90.00
_cell.angle_gamma   90.00
#
_symmetry.space_group_name_H-M   'P 1'
#
loop_
_entity.id
_entity.type
_entity.pdbx_description
1 polymer ?
#
loop_
_entity_poly.entity_id
_entity_poly.type
_entity_poly.pdbx_seq_one_letter_code
_entity_poly.pdbx_strand_id
1 'polypeptide(L)'
;MSELRREPIVGRWVIVDTEHPSKPAEFEYEPSIFKEGVCPFCYGNESMTPPEIEAIRHPDTSPNSSGWQVRVVANKFPALQIEGDLVRSGI
;
A
#
# COMPACT_ATOMS: atom_id res chain seq x y z
N MET A 1 5.33 -10.33 34.56
CA MET A 1 4.13 -9.54 34.86
C MET A 1 3.76 -8.79 33.61
N SER A 2 2.57 -9.05 33.06
CA SER A 2 2.08 -8.30 31.90
C SER A 2 2.02 -6.81 32.24
N GLU A 3 2.40 -5.96 31.28
CA GLU A 3 2.58 -4.53 31.48
C GLU A 3 1.74 -3.72 30.48
N LEU A 4 1.41 -2.48 30.87
CA LEU A 4 0.78 -1.52 29.98
C LEU A 4 1.84 -0.51 29.51
N ARG A 5 2.10 -0.47 28.20
CA ARG A 5 3.04 0.48 27.61
C ARG A 5 2.29 1.53 26.80
N ARG A 6 2.71 2.80 26.88
CA ARG A 6 2.15 3.88 26.05
C ARG A 6 3.02 4.07 24.82
N GLU A 7 2.40 3.90 23.67
CA GLU A 7 3.03 4.07 22.36
C GLU A 7 3.20 5.58 22.07
N PRO A 8 4.41 6.06 21.71
CA PRO A 8 4.71 7.49 21.68
C PRO A 8 4.22 8.24 20.43
N ILE A 9 3.89 7.56 19.34
CA ILE A 9 3.48 8.19 18.07
C ILE A 9 2.00 8.58 18.11
N VAL A 10 1.12 7.67 18.55
CA VAL A 10 -0.34 7.85 18.57
C VAL A 10 -0.89 7.97 20.00
N GLY A 11 -0.07 7.72 21.02
CA GLY A 11 -0.46 7.87 22.43
C GLY A 11 -1.36 6.76 22.96
N ARG A 12 -1.45 5.64 22.23
CA ARG A 12 -2.32 4.51 22.59
C ARG A 12 -1.66 3.66 23.68
N TRP A 13 -2.45 3.12 24.59
CA TRP A 13 -1.98 2.11 25.53
C TRP A 13 -2.06 0.73 24.89
N VAL A 14 -0.99 -0.04 25.01
CA VAL A 14 -0.91 -1.42 24.54
C VAL A 14 -0.56 -2.33 25.71
N ILE A 15 -1.16 -3.51 25.71
CA ILE A 15 -0.85 -4.56 26.68
C ILE A 15 0.32 -5.37 26.11
N VAL A 16 1.34 -5.61 26.93
CA VAL A 16 2.48 -6.45 26.58
C VAL A 16 2.54 -7.60 27.58
N ASP A 17 2.40 -8.82 27.09
CA ASP A 17 2.61 -10.01 27.90
C ASP A 17 4.10 -10.40 27.90
N THR A 18 4.76 -10.18 29.03
CA THR A 18 6.17 -10.54 29.23
C THR A 18 6.36 -11.95 29.80
N GLU A 19 5.29 -12.57 30.31
CA GLU A 19 5.36 -13.89 30.94
C GLU A 19 5.24 -15.01 29.93
N HIS A 20 4.38 -14.83 28.92
CA HIS A 20 4.16 -15.80 27.85
C HIS A 20 4.33 -15.13 26.47
N PRO A 21 5.56 -14.73 26.11
CA PRO A 21 5.80 -14.08 24.84
C PRO A 21 5.51 -15.02 23.67
N SER A 22 4.57 -14.64 22.80
CA SER A 22 4.31 -15.38 21.57
C SER A 22 5.52 -15.38 20.66
N LYS A 23 5.91 -16.55 20.17
CA LYS A 23 7.02 -16.67 19.21
C LYS A 23 6.56 -16.28 17.80
N PRO A 24 7.44 -15.79 16.92
CA PRO A 24 7.07 -15.46 15.53
C PRO A 24 6.35 -16.60 14.79
N ALA A 25 6.68 -17.86 15.08
CA ALA A 25 6.07 -19.03 14.45
C ALA A 25 4.66 -19.36 14.97
N GLU A 26 4.23 -18.78 16.09
CA GLU A 26 2.90 -19.00 16.69
C GLU A 26 1.84 -18.06 16.12
N PHE A 27 2.26 -17.04 15.36
CA PHE A 27 1.33 -16.14 14.67
C PHE A 27 0.81 -16.81 13.41
N GLU A 28 -0.53 -16.88 13.31
CA GLU A 28 -1.19 -17.23 12.05
C GLU A 28 -0.87 -16.13 11.02
N TYR A 29 -0.36 -16.55 9.88
CA TYR A 29 -0.26 -15.69 8.71
C TYR A 29 -1.06 -16.35 7.60
N GLU A 30 -1.86 -15.55 6.90
CA GLU A 30 -2.46 -16.00 5.65
C GLU A 30 -1.34 -16.08 4.60
N PRO A 31 -1.09 -17.25 4.00
CA PRO A 31 -0.13 -17.34 2.92
C PRO A 31 -0.61 -16.48 1.75
N SER A 32 0.28 -15.70 1.16
CA SER A 32 -0.04 -14.93 -0.04
C SER A 32 -0.26 -15.92 -1.20
N ILE A 33 -1.51 -16.18 -1.53
CA ILE A 33 -1.86 -16.96 -2.72
C ILE A 33 -1.76 -16.03 -3.93
N PHE A 34 -0.90 -16.36 -4.88
CA PHE A 34 -0.87 -15.65 -6.15
C PHE A 34 -2.20 -15.93 -6.88
N LYS A 35 -3.03 -14.90 -7.03
CA LYS A 35 -4.28 -15.03 -7.77
C LYS A 35 -3.96 -15.04 -9.26
N GLU A 36 -4.40 -16.10 -9.94
CA GLU A 36 -4.37 -16.15 -11.39
C GLU A 36 -5.32 -15.07 -11.96
N GLY A 37 -4.86 -14.32 -12.97
CA GLY A 37 -5.63 -13.26 -13.59
C GLY A 37 -4.78 -12.24 -14.33
N VAL A 38 -5.46 -11.32 -15.02
CA VAL A 38 -4.81 -10.18 -15.68
C VAL A 38 -4.42 -9.17 -14.62
N CYS A 39 -3.13 -8.83 -14.57
CA CYS A 39 -2.54 -7.88 -13.64
C CYS A 39 -2.30 -6.53 -14.34
N PRO A 40 -3.11 -5.48 -14.07
CA PRO A 40 -2.94 -4.16 -14.70
C PRO A 40 -1.60 -3.48 -14.38
N PHE A 41 -0.98 -3.84 -13.25
CA PHE A 41 0.29 -3.24 -12.81
C PHE A 41 1.53 -3.97 -13.34
N CYS A 42 1.35 -5.13 -13.98
CA CYS A 42 2.45 -5.90 -14.54
C CYS A 42 2.92 -5.28 -15.87
N TYR A 43 4.19 -5.53 -16.23
CA TYR A 43 4.77 -5.05 -17.50
C TYR A 43 3.94 -5.46 -18.71
N GLY A 44 3.83 -4.57 -19.69
CA GLY A 44 3.07 -4.78 -20.92
C GLY A 44 1.58 -4.44 -20.82
N ASN A 45 1.06 -4.25 -19.60
CA ASN A 45 -0.33 -3.86 -19.35
C ASN A 45 -0.47 -2.36 -18.99
N GLU A 46 0.48 -1.52 -19.41
CA GLU A 46 0.50 -0.09 -19.09
C GLU A 46 -0.78 0.63 -19.54
N SER A 47 -1.42 0.16 -20.61
CA SER A 47 -2.70 0.66 -21.13
C SER A 47 -3.90 0.38 -20.20
N MET A 48 -3.77 -0.52 -19.23
CA MET A 48 -4.82 -0.86 -18.26
C MET A 48 -4.80 0.06 -17.02
N THR A 49 -3.75 0.85 -16.85
CA THR A 49 -3.60 1.85 -15.80
C THR A 49 -3.93 3.25 -16.32
N PRO A 50 -4.34 4.20 -15.46
CA PRO A 50 -4.30 5.61 -15.81
C PRO A 50 -2.89 6.03 -16.27
N PRO A 51 -2.77 7.12 -17.06
CA PRO A 51 -1.47 7.62 -17.48
C PRO A 51 -0.52 7.83 -16.29
N GLU A 52 0.74 7.48 -16.49
CA GLU A 52 1.77 7.73 -15.50
C GLU A 52 1.96 9.23 -15.27
N ILE A 53 2.14 9.58 -13.99
CA ILE A 53 2.49 10.92 -13.52
C ILE A 53 4.01 11.07 -13.53
N GLU A 54 4.70 10.02 -13.10
CA GLU A 54 6.17 9.94 -13.04
C GLU A 54 6.62 8.48 -13.18
N ALA A 55 7.82 8.25 -13.70
CA ALA A 55 8.39 6.93 -13.80
C ALA A 55 9.92 6.95 -13.71
N ILE A 56 10.47 6.04 -12.92
CA ILE A 56 11.90 5.69 -12.99
C ILE A 56 12.04 4.66 -14.10
N ARG A 57 12.85 4.96 -15.11
CA ARG A 57 12.93 4.19 -16.35
C ARG A 57 14.34 4.16 -16.93
N HIS A 58 14.60 3.19 -17.79
CA HIS A 58 15.83 3.20 -18.57
C HIS A 58 15.84 4.37 -19.56
N PRO A 59 17.02 4.97 -19.82
CA PRO A 59 17.19 5.90 -20.93
C PRO A 59 16.64 5.30 -22.23
N ASP A 60 16.09 6.14 -23.10
CA ASP A 60 15.53 5.75 -24.41
C ASP A 60 14.23 4.93 -24.38
N THR A 61 13.51 4.91 -23.25
CA THR A 61 12.16 4.31 -23.15
C THR A 61 11.05 5.35 -23.13
N SER A 62 9.85 4.99 -23.61
CA SER A 62 8.73 5.93 -23.76
C SER A 62 7.75 5.92 -22.58
N PRO A 63 7.14 7.05 -22.20
CA PRO A 63 6.10 7.08 -21.17
C PRO A 63 4.93 6.14 -21.49
N ASN A 64 4.32 5.54 -20.48
CA ASN A 64 3.21 4.59 -20.63
C ASN A 64 3.54 3.36 -21.49
N SER A 65 4.82 3.02 -21.64
CA SER A 65 5.27 1.77 -22.27
C SER A 65 6.17 0.99 -21.30
N SER A 66 6.52 -0.24 -21.67
CA SER A 66 7.53 -1.03 -20.96
C SER A 66 8.90 -0.33 -20.91
N GLY A 67 9.78 -0.81 -20.03
CA GLY A 67 11.14 -0.26 -19.81
C GLY A 67 11.30 0.65 -18.59
N TRP A 68 10.23 0.80 -17.80
CA TRP A 68 10.29 1.38 -16.45
C TRP A 68 10.94 0.41 -15.46
N GLN A 69 11.19 0.89 -14.24
CA GLN A 69 11.48 0.10 -13.03
C GLN A 69 10.38 0.33 -11.99
N VAL A 70 9.90 1.58 -11.88
CA VAL A 70 8.76 1.98 -11.06
C VAL A 70 7.93 3.02 -11.80
N ARG A 71 6.60 2.94 -11.70
CA ARG A 71 5.65 3.96 -12.19
C ARG A 71 4.80 4.50 -11.06
N VAL A 72 4.56 5.81 -11.09
CA VAL A 72 3.55 6.50 -10.28
C VAL A 72 2.36 6.76 -11.18
N VAL A 73 1.21 6.17 -10.86
CA VAL A 73 -0.04 6.33 -11.61
C VAL A 73 -1.14 6.81 -10.67
N ALA A 74 -2.11 7.57 -11.19
CA ALA A 74 -3.29 7.92 -10.41
C ALA A 74 -4.07 6.65 -10.01
N ASN A 75 -4.64 6.64 -8.80
CA ASN A 75 -5.57 5.58 -8.43
C ASN A 75 -6.84 5.72 -9.30
N LYS A 76 -7.20 4.65 -10.02
CA LYS A 76 -8.40 4.61 -10.88
C LYS A 76 -9.71 4.74 -10.10
N PHE A 77 -9.70 4.33 -8.83
CA PHE A 77 -10.84 4.42 -7.91
C PHE A 77 -10.38 5.14 -6.63
N PRO A 78 -10.11 6.45 -6.70
CA PRO A 78 -9.50 7.18 -5.61
C PRO A 78 -10.52 7.38 -4.48
N ALA A 79 -10.06 7.27 -3.22
CA ALA A 79 -10.91 7.53 -2.05
C ALA A 79 -11.25 9.03 -1.91
N LEU A 80 -10.42 9.91 -2.46
CA LEU A 80 -10.56 11.36 -2.43
C LEU A 80 -10.33 11.93 -3.84
N GLN A 81 -11.06 12.98 -4.19
CA GLN A 81 -10.88 13.71 -5.44
C GLN A 81 -10.03 14.95 -5.20
N ILE A 82 -9.24 15.34 -6.20
CA ILE A 82 -8.45 16.58 -6.17
C ILE A 82 -9.30 17.80 -6.55
N GLU A 83 -10.47 17.58 -7.14
CA GLU A 83 -11.44 18.60 -7.51
C GLU A 83 -12.60 18.60 -6.51
N GLY A 84 -13.16 19.79 -6.25
CA GLY A 84 -14.30 19.98 -5.35
C GLY A 84 -13.94 20.63 -4.01
N ASP A 85 -14.97 21.05 -3.28
CA ASP A 85 -14.82 21.71 -1.98
C ASP A 85 -14.73 20.68 -0.84
N LEU A 86 -13.79 20.89 0.09
CA LEU A 86 -13.66 20.07 1.29
C LEU A 86 -14.85 20.34 2.23
N VAL A 87 -15.86 19.48 2.20
CA VAL A 87 -16.96 19.53 3.16
C VAL A 87 -16.54 18.76 4.41
N ARG A 88 -16.32 19.48 5.51
CA ARG A 88 -16.13 18.85 6.82
C ARG A 88 -17.47 18.29 7.28
N SER A 89 -17.58 16.97 7.36
CA SER A 89 -18.69 16.28 8.01
C SER A 89 -18.16 15.19 8.93
N GLY A 90 -18.55 15.24 10.20
CA GLY A 90 -18.27 14.23 11.23
C GLY A 90 -19.26 14.41 12.38
N ILE A 91 -19.55 13.33 13.10
CA ILE A 91 -20.30 13.34 14.37
C ILE A 91 -19.32 13.61 15.51
#